data_AF-A0A0F7TYJ5-F1
#
_entry.id   AF-A0A0F7TYJ5-F1
#
_cell.length_a   1.000
_cell.length_b   1.000
_cell.length_c   1.000
_cell.angle_alpha   90.00
_cell.angle_beta   90.00
_cell.angle_gamma   90.00
#
_symmetry.space_group_name_H-M   'P 1'
#
loop_
_entity.id
_entity.type
_entity.pdbx_description
1 polymer ?
#
loop_
_entity_poly.entity_id
_entity_poly.type
_entity_poly.pdbx_seq_one_letter_code
_entity_poly.pdbx_strand_id
1 'polypeptide(L)'
;MSSNNYSIYSIVAAYGLGIAPHGYYIVKMMANSKGQSSNILPRDNLANLKGRIPGQVWDKLARARGAHLNAMEGIPMFATAMLAGNLAKLPAKDLNWLAFDYLSARVLYTMAYMGVKSEAASYLRTGLWAWSISVPIWVLLKSAHAIQGQE
;
A
#
# COMPACT_ATOMS: atom_id res chain seq x y z
N MET A 1 -30.22 7.11 -11.24
CA MET A 1 -28.98 7.26 -12.02
C MET A 1 -28.04 6.13 -11.64
N SER A 2 -27.52 5.37 -12.61
CA SER A 2 -26.49 4.36 -12.36
C SER A 2 -25.24 5.05 -11.82
N SER A 3 -24.71 4.59 -10.68
CA SER A 3 -23.44 5.09 -10.15
C SER A 3 -22.30 4.47 -10.95
N ASN A 4 -21.40 5.27 -11.51
CA ASN A 4 -20.17 4.76 -12.15
C ASN A 4 -19.42 3.86 -11.16
N ASN A 5 -18.84 2.76 -11.63
CA ASN A 5 -18.10 1.83 -10.78
C ASN A 5 -16.58 2.01 -10.99
N TYR A 6 -15.89 2.47 -9.95
CA TYR A 6 -14.46 2.77 -9.97
C TYR A 6 -13.61 1.71 -9.26
N SER A 7 -14.20 0.62 -8.81
CA SER A 7 -13.50 -0.41 -8.03
C SER A 7 -12.30 -1.01 -8.76
N ILE A 8 -12.39 -1.33 -10.05
CA ILE A 8 -11.23 -1.86 -10.82
C ILE A 8 -10.15 -0.79 -11.00
N TYR A 9 -10.54 0.45 -11.32
CA TYR A 9 -9.59 1.57 -11.40
C TYR A 9 -8.86 1.82 -10.08
N SER A 10 -9.54 1.59 -8.95
CA SER A 10 -8.95 1.72 -7.63
C SER A 10 -7.82 0.71 -7.37
N ILE A 11 -7.83 -0.45 -8.03
CA ILE A 11 -6.73 -1.43 -7.94
C ILE A 11 -5.46 -0.82 -8.56
N VAL A 12 -5.59 -0.18 -9.73
CA VAL A 12 -4.49 0.51 -10.39
C VAL A 12 -4.00 1.68 -9.52
N ALA A 13 -4.92 2.44 -8.92
CA ALA A 13 -4.56 3.52 -8.01
C ALA A 13 -3.81 3.01 -6.76
N ALA A 14 -4.26 1.90 -6.17
CA ALA A 14 -3.60 1.27 -5.02
C ALA A 14 -2.19 0.78 -5.37
N TYR A 15 -2.02 0.19 -6.55
CA TYR A 15 -0.72 -0.21 -7.04
C TYR A 15 0.21 0.99 -7.25
N GLY A 16 -0.28 2.04 -7.92
CA GLY A 16 0.46 3.28 -8.12
C GLY A 16 0.90 3.94 -6.81
N LEU A 17 0.01 3.97 -5.81
CA LEU A 17 0.33 4.46 -4.47
C LEU A 17 1.44 3.62 -3.82
N GLY A 18 1.41 2.30 -3.99
CA GLY A 18 2.46 1.40 -3.49
C GLY A 18 3.81 1.59 -4.19
N ILE A 19 3.84 2.10 -5.43
CA ILE A 19 5.06 2.40 -6.18
C ILE A 19 5.70 3.73 -5.73
N ALA A 20 4.94 4.70 -5.25
CA ALA A 20 5.47 6.02 -4.91
C ALA A 20 6.64 5.99 -3.89
N PRO A 21 6.59 5.22 -2.78
CA PRO A 21 7.74 5.07 -1.88
C PRO A 21 8.95 4.41 -2.55
N HIS A 22 8.72 3.51 -3.51
CA HIS A 22 9.80 2.88 -4.26
C HIS A 22 10.49 3.86 -5.20
N GLY A 23 9.72 4.74 -5.86
CA GLY A 23 10.28 5.83 -6.66
C GLY A 23 11.17 6.75 -5.82
N TYR A 24 10.70 7.15 -4.64
CA TYR A 24 11.51 7.91 -3.67
C TYR A 24 12.79 7.15 -3.28
N TYR A 25 12.68 5.85 -2.98
CA TYR A 25 13.81 4.99 -2.66
C TYR A 25 14.85 4.98 -3.79
N ILE A 26 14.45 4.73 -5.04
CA ILE A 26 15.35 4.66 -6.20
C ILE A 26 16.09 5.98 -6.39
N VAL A 27 15.35 7.10 -6.49
CA VAL A 27 15.95 8.43 -6.74
C VAL A 27 16.94 8.78 -5.64
N LYS A 28 16.55 8.58 -4.38
CA LYS A 28 17.40 8.93 -3.24
C LYS A 28 18.59 7.99 -3.09
N MET A 29 18.42 6.70 -3.38
CA MET A 29 19.50 5.72 -3.36
C MET A 29 20.55 6.08 -4.42
N MET A 30 20.14 6.32 -5.67
CA MET A 30 21.07 6.68 -6.75
C MET A 30 21.85 7.96 -6.44
N ALA A 31 21.19 8.96 -5.85
CA ALA A 31 21.84 10.21 -5.45
C ALA A 31 22.89 10.03 -4.33
N ASN A 32 22.86 8.93 -3.57
CA ASN A 32 23.71 8.72 -2.40
C ASN A 32 24.63 7.50 -2.49
N SER A 33 24.41 6.58 -3.43
CA SER A 33 25.15 5.31 -3.51
C SER A 33 26.58 5.47 -4.05
N LYS A 34 26.93 6.60 -4.67
CA LYS A 34 28.25 6.85 -5.28
C LYS A 34 28.72 5.70 -6.20
N GLY A 35 27.79 5.15 -6.99
CA GLY A 35 28.07 4.03 -7.91
C GLY A 35 28.12 2.64 -7.26
N GLN A 36 27.87 2.53 -5.95
CA GLN A 36 27.88 1.24 -5.24
C GLN A 36 26.56 0.46 -5.33
N SER A 37 25.55 1.01 -6.00
CA SER A 37 24.30 0.32 -6.30
C SER A 37 24.42 -0.52 -7.58
N SER A 38 23.92 -1.75 -7.54
CA SER A 38 23.92 -2.68 -8.68
C SER A 38 22.50 -2.97 -9.16
N ASN A 39 22.33 -3.06 -10.48
CA ASN A 39 21.10 -3.57 -11.10
C ASN A 39 21.13 -5.09 -11.31
N ILE A 40 22.24 -5.76 -11.00
CA ILE A 40 22.33 -7.23 -11.03
C ILE A 40 21.50 -7.81 -9.87
N LEU A 41 21.63 -7.21 -8.69
CA LEU A 41 20.92 -7.60 -7.47
C LEU A 41 20.25 -6.36 -6.82
N PRO A 42 19.22 -5.77 -7.47
CA PRO A 42 18.66 -4.48 -7.05
C PRO A 42 17.99 -4.52 -5.68
N ARG A 43 17.53 -5.72 -5.26
CA ARG A 43 16.92 -5.97 -3.95
C ARG A 43 17.92 -6.00 -2.80
N ASP A 44 19.21 -6.18 -3.11
CA ASP A 44 20.27 -6.25 -2.09
C ASP A 44 20.94 -4.90 -1.85
N ASN A 45 20.71 -3.92 -2.74
CA ASN A 45 21.30 -2.58 -2.65
C ASN A 45 21.13 -1.94 -1.28
N LEU A 46 19.95 -2.01 -0.66
CA LEU A 46 19.74 -1.42 0.67
C LEU A 46 20.67 -2.05 1.72
N ALA A 47 20.82 -3.38 1.72
CA ALA A 47 21.70 -4.07 2.66
C ALA A 47 23.17 -3.73 2.37
N ASN A 48 23.56 -3.76 1.10
CA ASN A 48 24.93 -3.49 0.64
C ASN A 48 25.39 -2.06 0.94
N LEU A 49 24.46 -1.10 0.99
CA LEU A 49 24.75 0.30 1.29
C LEU A 49 24.83 0.59 2.79
N LYS A 50 24.48 -0.35 3.67
CA LYS A 50 24.53 -0.15 5.13
C LYS A 50 25.98 0.13 5.56
N GLY A 51 26.19 1.23 6.28
CA GLY A 51 27.52 1.68 6.70
C GLY A 51 28.37 2.34 5.60
N ARG A 52 27.93 2.31 4.33
CA ARG A 52 28.61 2.96 3.20
C ARG A 52 28.03 4.32 2.83
N ILE A 53 26.78 4.58 3.25
CA ILE A 53 26.11 5.88 3.14
C ILE A 53 25.79 6.42 4.54
N PRO A 54 25.54 7.74 4.69
CA PRO A 54 25.16 8.30 5.98
C PRO A 54 23.94 7.58 6.58
N GLY A 55 23.99 7.24 7.87
CA GLY A 55 22.94 6.46 8.54
C GLY A 55 21.53 7.04 8.36
N GLN A 56 21.40 8.37 8.47
CA GLN A 56 20.12 9.05 8.25
C GLN A 56 19.57 8.88 6.82
N VAL A 57 20.44 8.74 5.81
CA VAL A 57 20.01 8.44 4.44
C VAL A 57 19.55 7.00 4.37
N TRP A 58 20.33 6.08 4.95
CA TRP A 58 19.99 4.66 5.00
C TRP A 58 18.62 4.42 5.67
N ASP A 59 18.34 5.07 6.80
CA ASP A 59 17.05 4.96 7.49
C ASP A 59 15.88 5.41 6.62
N LYS A 60 16.04 6.51 5.87
CA LYS A 60 15.03 6.99 4.92
C LYS A 60 14.79 5.99 3.80
N LEU A 61 15.84 5.37 3.27
CA LEU A 61 15.73 4.33 2.25
C LEU A 61 15.06 3.08 2.80
N ALA A 62 15.41 2.65 4.01
CA ALA A 62 14.81 1.50 4.68
C ALA A 62 13.31 1.70 4.91
N ARG A 63 12.90 2.88 5.39
CA ARG A 63 11.48 3.24 5.57
C ARG A 63 10.72 3.24 4.25
N ALA A 64 11.27 3.87 3.21
CA ALA A 64 10.64 3.93 1.90
C ALA A 64 10.48 2.54 1.26
N ARG A 65 11.51 1.70 1.37
CA ARG A 65 11.44 0.30 0.90
C ARG A 65 10.43 -0.52 1.71
N GLY A 66 10.42 -0.38 3.03
CA GLY A 66 9.45 -1.05 3.91
C GLY A 66 8.01 -0.65 3.60
N ALA A 67 7.74 0.64 3.37
CA ALA A 67 6.42 1.14 2.97
C ALA A 67 5.98 0.55 1.62
N HIS A 68 6.88 0.51 0.63
CA HIS A 68 6.60 -0.12 -0.67
C HIS A 68 6.26 -1.61 -0.53
N LEU A 69 7.10 -2.38 0.15
CA LEU A 69 6.88 -3.83 0.31
C LEU A 69 5.56 -4.11 1.04
N ASN A 70 5.25 -3.35 2.09
CA ASN A 70 3.98 -3.49 2.79
C ASN A 70 2.76 -3.15 1.91
N ALA A 71 2.90 -2.18 0.99
CA ALA A 71 1.84 -1.93 0.02
C ALA A 71 1.68 -3.12 -0.94
N MET A 72 2.77 -3.71 -1.43
CA MET A 72 2.74 -4.89 -2.30
C MET A 72 2.15 -6.13 -1.62
N GLU A 73 2.30 -6.27 -0.30
CA GLU A 73 1.66 -7.34 0.49
C GLU A 73 0.14 -7.16 0.59
N GLY A 74 -0.35 -5.93 0.72
CA GLY A 74 -1.77 -5.64 0.88
C GLY A 74 -2.58 -5.58 -0.42
N ILE A 75 -1.95 -5.21 -1.54
CA ILE A 75 -2.62 -5.03 -2.84
C ILE A 75 -3.36 -6.29 -3.32
N PRO A 76 -2.80 -7.52 -3.26
CA PRO A 76 -3.52 -8.71 -3.69
C PRO A 76 -4.86 -8.88 -2.97
N MET A 77 -4.88 -8.70 -1.64
CA MET A 77 -6.10 -8.81 -0.84
C MET A 77 -7.13 -7.75 -1.24
N PHE A 78 -6.69 -6.51 -1.46
CA PHE A 78 -7.57 -5.43 -1.92
C PHE A 78 -8.12 -5.65 -3.33
N ALA A 79 -7.27 -6.12 -4.26
CA ALA A 79 -7.68 -6.45 -5.61
C ALA A 79 -8.73 -7.57 -5.62
N THR A 80 -8.48 -8.65 -4.87
CA THR A 80 -9.44 -9.74 -4.72
C THR A 80 -10.76 -9.25 -4.13
N ALA A 81 -10.73 -8.38 -3.12
CA ALA A 81 -11.93 -7.80 -2.52
C ALA A 81 -12.74 -6.99 -3.54
N MET A 82 -12.11 -6.10 -4.32
CA MET A 82 -12.81 -5.33 -5.35
C MET A 82 -13.42 -6.24 -6.42
N LEU A 83 -12.68 -7.25 -6.89
CA LEU A 83 -13.18 -8.21 -7.88
C LEU A 83 -14.35 -9.04 -7.33
N ALA A 84 -14.23 -9.57 -6.10
CA ALA A 84 -15.30 -10.31 -5.43
C ALA A 84 -16.55 -9.45 -5.19
N GLY A 85 -16.36 -8.16 -4.88
CA GLY A 85 -17.44 -7.18 -4.75
C GLY A 85 -18.24 -7.02 -6.03
N ASN A 86 -17.56 -6.94 -7.18
CA ASN A 86 -18.21 -6.87 -8.49
C ASN A 86 -18.91 -8.19 -8.84
N LEU A 87 -18.25 -9.33 -8.60
CA LEU A 87 -18.82 -10.65 -8.89
C LEU A 87 -20.10 -10.90 -8.09
N ALA A 88 -20.11 -10.51 -6.82
CA ALA A 88 -21.28 -10.57 -5.94
C ALA A 88 -22.34 -9.50 -6.23
N LYS A 89 -22.13 -8.65 -7.25
CA LYS A 89 -23.03 -7.56 -7.65
C LYS A 89 -23.33 -6.57 -6.51
N LEU A 90 -22.34 -6.29 -5.65
CA LEU A 90 -22.49 -5.25 -4.63
C LEU A 90 -22.75 -3.88 -5.28
N PRO A 91 -23.51 -2.98 -4.63
CA PRO A 91 -23.80 -1.66 -5.18
C PRO A 91 -22.51 -0.88 -5.51
N ALA A 92 -22.44 -0.29 -6.71
CA ALA A 92 -21.27 0.47 -7.15
C ALA A 92 -20.89 1.60 -6.19
N LYS A 93 -21.89 2.28 -5.61
CA LYS A 93 -21.70 3.31 -4.57
C LYS A 93 -20.90 2.77 -3.37
N ASP A 94 -21.23 1.57 -2.90
CA ASP A 94 -20.56 0.94 -1.75
C ASP A 94 -19.11 0.59 -2.10
N LEU A 95 -18.89 -0.01 -3.27
CA LEU A 95 -17.55 -0.37 -3.72
C LEU A 95 -16.67 0.86 -3.92
N ASN A 96 -17.21 1.95 -4.48
CA ASN A 96 -16.48 3.20 -4.63
C ASN A 96 -16.09 3.81 -3.29
N TRP A 97 -17.00 3.78 -2.32
CA TRP A 97 -16.73 4.32 -0.99
C TRP A 97 -15.66 3.50 -0.27
N LEU A 98 -15.77 2.17 -0.31
CA LEU A 98 -14.78 1.28 0.32
C LEU A 98 -13.42 1.35 -0.39
N ALA A 99 -13.40 1.52 -1.71
CA ALA A 99 -12.16 1.80 -2.45
C ALA A 99 -11.52 3.12 -2.02
N PHE A 100 -12.31 4.19 -1.91
CA PHE A 100 -11.85 5.49 -1.42
C PHE A 100 -11.31 5.41 0.01
N ASP A 101 -12.01 4.71 0.91
CA ASP A 101 -11.62 4.51 2.30
C ASP A 101 -10.27 3.79 2.40
N TYR A 102 -10.12 2.69 1.67
CA TYR A 102 -8.85 1.95 1.58
C TYR A 102 -7.72 2.85 1.10
N LEU A 103 -7.89 3.54 -0.03
CA LEU A 103 -6.86 4.40 -0.61
C LEU A 103 -6.46 5.53 0.33
N SER A 104 -7.43 6.14 1.00
CA SER A 104 -7.20 7.19 2.00
C SER A 104 -6.38 6.68 3.18
N ALA A 105 -6.76 5.52 3.74
CA ALA A 105 -6.02 4.87 4.81
C ALA A 105 -4.59 4.52 4.37
N ARG A 106 -4.39 4.06 3.12
CA ARG A 106 -3.06 3.75 2.58
C ARG A 106 -2.19 5.00 2.37
N VAL A 107 -2.77 6.14 1.97
CA VAL A 107 -2.04 7.41 1.87
C VAL A 107 -1.55 7.83 3.24
N LEU A 108 -2.45 7.88 4.24
CA LEU A 108 -2.12 8.25 5.61
C LEU A 108 -1.07 7.31 6.22
N TYR A 109 -1.26 6.00 6.05
CA TYR A 109 -0.32 4.99 6.50
C TYR A 109 1.08 5.20 5.89
N THR A 110 1.16 5.44 4.58
CA THR A 110 2.43 5.65 3.88
C THR A 110 3.14 6.91 4.37
N MET A 111 2.41 8.01 4.56
CA MET A 111 2.94 9.24 5.15
C MET A 111 3.49 9.00 6.56
N ALA A 112 2.73 8.29 7.40
CA ALA A 112 3.18 7.93 8.74
C ALA A 112 4.44 7.05 8.70
N TYR A 113 4.46 6.01 7.85
CA TYR A 113 5.61 5.10 7.72
C TYR A 113 6.90 5.87 7.36
N MET A 114 6.80 6.80 6.42
CA MET A 114 7.95 7.57 5.94
C MET A 114 8.39 8.66 6.94
N GLY A 115 7.46 9.26 7.68
CA GLY A 115 7.71 10.45 8.52
C GLY A 115 7.96 10.20 10.01
N VAL A 116 7.42 9.13 10.59
CA VAL A 116 7.36 8.95 12.05
C VAL A 116 8.71 8.61 12.69
N LYS A 117 9.17 9.39 13.67
CA LYS A 117 10.46 9.15 14.35
C LYS A 117 10.37 8.78 15.83
N SER A 118 9.16 8.71 16.39
CA SER A 118 8.94 8.37 17.79
C SER A 118 8.16 7.07 17.94
N GLU A 119 8.35 6.39 19.07
CA GLU A 119 7.65 5.14 19.40
C GLU A 119 6.12 5.35 19.45
N ALA A 120 5.68 6.43 20.11
CA ALA A 120 4.28 6.80 20.22
C ALA A 120 3.59 6.94 18.85
N ALA A 121 4.26 7.58 17.89
CA ALA A 121 3.69 7.75 16.55
C ALA A 121 3.78 6.47 15.70
N SER A 122 4.54 5.45 16.15
CA SER A 122 4.54 4.13 15.51
C SER A 122 3.24 3.37 15.75
N TYR A 123 2.56 3.58 16.89
CA TYR A 123 1.23 3.03 17.15
C TYR A 123 0.18 3.60 16.20
N LEU A 124 0.27 4.89 15.86
CA LEU A 124 -0.58 5.49 14.83
C LEU A 124 -0.43 4.77 13.48
N ARG A 125 0.81 4.46 13.08
CA ARG A 125 1.08 3.68 11.86
C ARG A 125 0.42 2.30 11.93
N THR A 126 0.49 1.61 13.06
CA THR A 126 -0.16 0.30 13.23
C THR A 126 -1.69 0.40 13.15
N GLY A 127 -2.28 1.44 13.76
CA GLY A 127 -3.72 1.69 13.66
C GLY A 127 -4.17 1.96 12.22
N LEU A 128 -3.44 2.82 11.49
CA LEU A 128 -3.71 3.11 10.08
C LEU A 128 -3.57 1.86 9.19
N TRP A 129 -2.59 1.00 9.49
CA TRP A 129 -2.46 -0.29 8.83
C TRP A 129 -3.67 -1.19 9.07
N ALA A 130 -4.06 -1.37 10.34
CA ALA A 130 -5.18 -2.22 10.73
C ALA A 130 -6.50 -1.76 10.08
N TRP A 131 -6.76 -0.45 10.08
CA TRP A 131 -7.89 0.14 9.36
C TRP A 131 -7.80 -0.16 7.85
N SER A 132 -6.64 0.06 7.22
CA SER A 132 -6.51 -0.22 5.78
C SER A 132 -6.80 -1.69 5.44
N ILE A 133 -6.41 -2.64 6.29
CA ILE A 133 -6.64 -4.07 6.05
C ILE A 133 -8.07 -4.50 6.39
N SER A 134 -8.76 -3.83 7.32
CA SER A 134 -10.15 -4.18 7.64
C SER A 134 -11.10 -3.94 6.47
N VAL A 135 -10.81 -2.97 5.60
CA VAL A 135 -11.64 -2.64 4.43
C VAL A 135 -11.78 -3.80 3.44
N PRO A 136 -10.71 -4.39 2.87
CA PRO A 136 -10.85 -5.52 1.96
C PRO A 136 -11.43 -6.77 2.63
N ILE A 137 -11.15 -7.00 3.92
CA ILE A 137 -11.81 -8.07 4.70
C ILE A 137 -13.33 -7.84 4.70
N TRP A 138 -13.76 -6.62 5.02
CA TRP A 138 -15.17 -6.26 5.07
C TRP A 138 -15.88 -6.44 3.74
N VAL A 139 -15.25 -6.02 2.63
CA VAL A 139 -15.79 -6.24 1.28
C VAL A 139 -15.95 -7.72 0.99
N LEU A 140 -14.95 -8.56 1.30
CA LEU A 140 -15.04 -10.00 1.09
C LEU A 140 -16.19 -10.64 1.89
N LEU A 141 -16.36 -10.22 3.15
CA LEU A 141 -17.49 -10.66 3.96
C LEU A 141 -18.82 -10.22 3.35
N LYS A 142 -18.96 -8.96 2.93
CA LYS A 142 -20.18 -8.48 2.24
C LYS A 142 -20.46 -9.27 0.96
N SER A 143 -19.43 -9.57 0.17
CA SER A 143 -19.56 -10.40 -1.03
C SER A 143 -20.04 -11.81 -0.71
N ALA A 144 -19.49 -12.45 0.32
CA ALA A 144 -19.89 -13.80 0.72
C ALA A 144 -21.37 -13.87 1.11
N HIS A 145 -21.85 -12.93 1.95
CA HIS A 145 -23.26 -12.86 2.34
C HIS A 145 -24.18 -12.59 1.15
N ALA A 146 -23.77 -11.72 0.23
CA ALA A 146 -24.56 -11.41 -0.97
C ALA A 146 -24.67 -12.60 -1.92
N ILE A 147 -23.66 -13.47 -1.99
CA ILE A 147 -23.71 -14.70 -2.78
C ILE A 147 -24.60 -15.74 -2.11
N GLN A 148 -24.50 -15.93 -0.79
CA GLN A 148 -25.33 -16.89 -0.05
C GLN A 148 -26.82 -16.54 -0.07
N GLY A 149 -27.16 -15.24 -0.03
CA GLY A 149 -28.55 -14.79 -0.12
C GLY A 149 -29.15 -14.79 -1.54
N GLN A 150 -28.42 -15.28 -2.54
CA GLN A 150 -28.91 -15.46 -3.93
C GLN A 150 -29.39 -16.90 -4.22
N GLU A 151 -29.24 -17.82 -3.26
CA GLU A 151 -29.85 -19.15 -3.26
C GLU A 151 -31.29 -19.10 -2.73
#